data_AF-A0A1C5KWW8-F1
#
_entry.id   AF-A0A1C5KWW8-F1
#
_cell.length_a   1.000
_cell.length_b   1.000
_cell.length_c   1.000
_cell.angle_alpha   90.00
_cell.angle_beta   90.00
_cell.angle_gamma   90.00
#
_symmetry.space_group_name_H-M   'P 1'
#
loop_
_entity.id
_entity.type
_entity.pdbx_description
1 polymer ?
#
loop_
_entity_poly.entity_id
_entity_poly.type
_entity_poly.pdbx_seq_one_letter_code
_entity_poly.pdbx_strand_id
1 'polypeptide(L)'
;MMLTKKLGAISLPEEEIKQDKKNCRKFGPCGVGKKALYLNSFYIDRQYYVPVKSVTRIFKRVAMSKGGFTGKGIFGTLPYLVVEYDNGKQKQCNFKHEEDVDRLLAFVETNFPNIPLHSVEAERKLAEKARRLAEKKYVSNLSDEAKMSIQNLEQAEKYLHRKSDLYMDLSQSARKKRIYDRSNPAYKWVALAITVMGSGAFAYGVYSLITHAGFGIYFLLFGLAAIFLFAGANVLPTSKNNRKYLEQKLKDSINAMEHYIQSCPDFPVPAYYAHPVVLKRMTEILKEGRAENLESALQVLKQDLKALNSNVVVEQEEYDEVVAIKSMFLVMDYK
;
A
#
# COMPACT_ATOMS: atom_id res chain seq x y z
N MET A 1 15.44 29.57 -17.20
CA MET A 1 15.06 28.79 -16.00
C MET A 1 13.62 29.14 -15.67
N MET A 2 12.67 28.19 -15.72
CA MET A 2 11.27 28.51 -15.39
C MET A 2 11.18 29.01 -13.95
N LEU A 3 10.59 30.19 -13.77
CA LEU A 3 10.30 30.78 -12.48
C LEU A 3 9.37 29.86 -11.68
N THR A 4 9.73 29.62 -10.42
CA THR A 4 8.91 28.83 -9.50
C THR A 4 7.61 29.60 -9.24
N LYS A 5 6.47 28.98 -9.51
CA LYS A 5 5.16 29.61 -9.40
C LYS A 5 4.70 29.63 -7.94
N LYS A 6 4.29 30.79 -7.46
CA LYS A 6 3.69 30.94 -6.13
C LYS A 6 2.37 30.17 -6.05
N LEU A 7 2.18 29.44 -4.97
CA LEU A 7 0.87 29.02 -4.49
C LEU A 7 0.54 29.82 -3.23
N GLY A 8 -0.67 30.37 -3.22
CA GLY A 8 -1.19 31.12 -2.09
C GLY A 8 -1.06 32.64 -2.17
N ALA A 9 -1.48 33.32 -1.10
CA ALA A 9 -1.59 34.77 -1.01
C ALA A 9 -0.21 35.41 -0.78
N ILE A 10 0.54 34.91 0.21
CA ILE A 10 1.84 35.45 0.61
C ILE A 10 2.88 35.15 -0.48
N SER A 11 3.51 36.20 -1.01
CA SER A 11 4.65 36.10 -1.92
C SER A 11 5.95 36.42 -1.19
N LEU A 12 7.04 35.76 -1.61
CA LEU A 12 8.40 36.15 -1.24
C LEU A 12 9.06 36.86 -2.42
N PRO A 13 10.04 37.75 -2.16
CA PRO A 13 10.82 38.38 -3.23
C PRO A 13 11.49 37.33 -4.13
N GLU A 14 11.58 37.62 -5.42
CA GLU A 14 12.04 36.65 -6.42
C GLU A 14 13.46 36.13 -6.13
N GLU A 15 14.37 37.02 -5.74
CA GLU A 15 15.76 36.65 -5.41
C GLU A 15 15.84 35.75 -4.17
N GLU A 16 14.97 35.96 -3.19
CA GLU A 16 14.88 35.07 -2.03
C GLU A 16 14.42 33.68 -2.43
N ILE A 17 13.43 33.57 -3.32
CA ILE A 17 12.94 32.29 -3.83
C ILE A 17 14.02 31.57 -4.65
N LYS A 18 14.75 32.28 -5.50
CA LYS A 18 15.85 31.68 -6.28
C LYS A 18 16.90 31.09 -5.35
N GLN A 19 17.33 31.86 -4.34
CA GLN A 19 18.37 31.43 -3.42
C GLN A 19 17.89 30.32 -2.48
N ASP A 20 16.69 30.43 -1.93
CA ASP A 20 16.11 29.42 -1.03
C ASP A 20 15.82 28.11 -1.78
N LYS A 21 15.33 28.15 -3.02
CA LYS A 21 15.15 26.96 -3.87
C LYS A 21 16.47 26.30 -4.22
N LYS A 22 17.51 27.08 -4.52
CA LYS A 22 18.84 26.55 -4.84
C LYS A 22 19.43 25.76 -3.66
N ASN A 23 19.21 26.24 -2.44
CA ASN A 23 19.74 25.65 -1.21
C ASN A 23 18.75 24.72 -0.49
N CYS A 24 17.55 24.50 -1.04
CA CYS A 24 16.57 23.64 -0.40
C CYS A 24 17.04 22.18 -0.34
N ARG A 25 16.65 21.47 0.72
CA ARG A 25 16.86 20.03 0.80
C ARG A 25 15.82 19.33 -0.08
N LYS A 26 16.27 18.47 -0.99
CA LYS A 26 15.42 17.80 -1.98
C LYS A 26 14.94 16.45 -1.44
N PHE A 27 13.68 16.16 -1.68
CA PHE A 27 13.04 14.88 -1.35
C PHE A 27 12.14 14.49 -2.52
N GLY A 28 12.57 13.49 -3.30
CA GLY A 28 11.94 13.15 -4.57
C GLY A 28 11.64 14.40 -5.43
N PRO A 29 10.38 14.60 -5.86
CA PRO A 29 10.01 15.72 -6.72
C PRO A 29 9.77 17.04 -5.97
N CYS A 30 9.86 17.04 -4.63
CA CYS A 30 9.68 18.21 -3.77
C CYS A 30 11.01 18.68 -3.15
N GLY A 31 10.95 19.77 -2.39
CA GLY A 31 12.06 20.24 -1.58
C GLY A 31 11.60 21.16 -0.45
N VAL A 32 12.41 21.25 0.61
CA VAL A 32 12.14 22.07 1.79
C VAL A 32 13.27 23.09 1.93
N GLY A 33 12.95 24.37 1.73
CA GLY A 33 13.84 25.48 2.00
C GLY A 33 13.67 26.01 3.42
N LYS A 34 14.42 27.06 3.75
CA LYS A 34 14.25 27.78 5.03
C LYS A 34 13.02 28.69 4.99
N LYS A 35 12.67 29.21 3.82
CA LYS A 35 11.58 30.19 3.63
C LYS A 35 10.33 29.60 2.99
N ALA A 36 10.47 28.62 2.12
CA ALA A 36 9.35 28.01 1.40
C ALA A 36 9.48 26.49 1.23
N LEU A 37 8.31 25.84 1.08
CA LEU A 37 8.21 24.50 0.54
C LEU A 37 8.15 24.58 -0.99
N TYR A 38 8.87 23.69 -1.67
CA TYR A 38 8.91 23.59 -3.12
C TYR A 38 8.21 22.32 -3.59
N LEU A 39 7.13 22.48 -4.34
CA LEU A 39 6.17 21.43 -4.67
C LEU A 39 6.19 21.14 -6.17
N ASN A 40 5.91 19.90 -6.55
CA ASN A 40 5.91 19.49 -7.94
C ASN A 40 4.60 19.82 -8.66
N SER A 41 4.66 19.82 -9.99
CA SER A 41 3.50 19.47 -10.83
C SER A 41 3.54 17.98 -11.15
N PHE A 42 2.62 17.54 -12.01
CA PHE A 42 2.61 16.16 -12.49
C PHE A 42 3.87 15.79 -13.29
N TYR A 43 4.53 16.77 -13.92
CA TYR A 43 5.68 16.53 -14.82
C TYR A 43 6.97 17.22 -14.39
N ILE A 44 6.89 18.25 -13.55
CA ILE A 44 8.01 19.13 -13.24
C ILE A 44 8.20 19.21 -11.73
N ASP A 45 9.37 18.76 -11.27
CA ASP A 45 9.81 18.89 -9.89
C ASP A 45 9.88 20.35 -9.43
N ARG A 46 9.49 20.61 -8.19
CA ARG A 46 9.67 21.90 -7.52
C ARG A 46 9.21 23.10 -8.38
N GLN A 47 8.16 22.93 -9.19
CA GLN A 47 7.61 23.96 -10.06
C GLN A 47 6.89 25.05 -9.27
N TYR A 48 6.32 24.69 -8.12
CA TYR A 48 5.55 25.56 -7.26
C TYR A 48 6.28 25.84 -5.95
N TYR A 49 5.93 26.93 -5.28
CA TYR A 49 6.34 27.19 -3.91
C TYR A 49 5.19 27.66 -3.03
N VAL A 50 5.22 27.31 -1.75
CA VAL A 50 4.37 27.85 -0.69
C VAL A 50 5.29 28.38 0.40
N PRO A 51 5.23 29.67 0.80
CA PRO A 51 6.00 30.15 1.95
C PRO A 51 5.65 29.34 3.21
N VAL A 52 6.63 28.99 4.02
CA VAL A 52 6.43 28.20 5.25
C VAL A 52 5.37 28.85 6.16
N LYS A 53 5.35 30.19 6.22
CA LYS A 53 4.37 30.96 7.00
C LYS A 53 2.91 30.79 6.53
N SER A 54 2.69 30.40 5.27
CA SER A 54 1.37 30.11 4.72
C SER A 54 0.96 28.66 4.91
N VAL A 55 1.89 27.76 5.27
CA VAL A 55 1.60 26.34 5.44
C VAL A 55 0.90 26.14 6.77
N THR A 56 -0.32 25.61 6.72
CA THR A 56 -1.10 25.30 7.92
C THR A 56 -0.92 23.85 8.35
N ARG A 57 -0.58 22.95 7.42
CA ARG A 57 -0.44 21.52 7.68
C ARG A 57 0.29 20.83 6.54
N ILE A 58 0.97 19.72 6.85
CA ILE A 58 1.63 18.90 5.83
C ILE A 58 1.64 17.44 6.24
N PHE A 59 1.05 16.55 5.47
CA PHE A 59 0.92 15.16 5.87
C PHE A 59 1.03 14.20 4.69
N LYS A 60 1.37 12.94 4.99
CA LYS A 60 1.37 11.86 4.02
C LYS A 60 -0.03 11.27 3.88
N ARG A 61 -0.39 10.89 2.67
CA ARG A 61 -1.55 10.06 2.37
C ARG A 61 -1.15 8.95 1.41
N VAL A 62 -1.81 7.81 1.54
CA VAL A 62 -1.58 6.67 0.66
C VAL A 62 -2.88 6.34 -0.05
N ALA A 63 -2.90 6.52 -1.37
CA ALA A 63 -3.97 6.00 -2.20
C ALA A 63 -3.66 4.56 -2.58
N MET A 64 -4.72 3.76 -2.63
CA MET A 64 -4.64 2.38 -3.05
C MET A 64 -4.80 2.29 -4.56
N SER A 65 -3.91 1.55 -5.23
CA SER A 65 -4.04 1.33 -6.67
C SER A 65 -5.40 0.70 -7.02
N LYS A 66 -6.01 1.17 -8.12
CA LYS A 66 -7.22 0.55 -8.70
C LYS A 66 -7.00 -0.94 -8.99
N GLY A 67 -5.78 -1.32 -9.39
CA GLY A 67 -5.42 -2.71 -9.73
C GLY A 67 -5.67 -3.70 -8.59
N GLY A 68 -5.27 -3.37 -7.36
CA GLY A 68 -5.49 -4.22 -6.18
C GLY A 68 -6.96 -4.38 -5.79
N PHE A 69 -7.83 -3.44 -6.19
CA PHE A 69 -9.27 -3.51 -5.96
C PHE A 69 -10.01 -4.27 -7.05
N THR A 70 -9.72 -3.96 -8.31
CA THR A 70 -10.33 -4.62 -9.46
C THR A 70 -9.75 -6.02 -9.70
N GLY A 71 -8.70 -6.39 -8.96
CA GLY A 71 -7.91 -7.61 -9.16
C GLY A 71 -7.13 -7.65 -10.47
N LYS A 72 -7.01 -6.51 -11.15
CA LYS A 72 -6.22 -6.35 -12.38
C LYS A 72 -4.76 -6.00 -12.09
N GLY A 73 -4.32 -6.16 -10.84
CA GLY A 73 -2.96 -5.84 -10.42
C GLY A 73 -2.76 -6.06 -8.92
N ILE A 74 -1.54 -5.78 -8.48
CA ILE A 74 -1.14 -5.81 -7.08
C ILE A 74 -1.78 -4.61 -6.37
N PHE A 75 -2.10 -4.71 -5.07
CA PHE A 75 -2.28 -3.52 -4.21
C PHE A 75 -0.97 -2.73 -4.17
N GLY A 76 -0.78 -1.83 -5.13
CA GLY A 76 0.30 -0.85 -5.14
C GLY A 76 -0.09 0.39 -4.35
N THR A 77 0.90 0.99 -3.68
CA THR A 77 0.80 2.30 -3.04
C THR A 77 0.95 3.40 -4.08
N LEU A 78 0.18 4.46 -3.92
CA LEU A 78 0.51 5.75 -4.51
C LEU A 78 0.68 6.73 -3.34
N PRO A 79 1.92 6.90 -2.82
CA PRO A 79 2.17 7.81 -1.74
C PRO A 79 2.14 9.25 -2.27
N TYR A 80 1.50 10.14 -1.53
CA TYR A 80 1.53 11.55 -1.85
C TYR A 80 1.56 12.41 -0.60
N LEU A 81 2.22 13.55 -0.74
CA LEU A 81 2.29 14.60 0.25
C LEU A 81 1.13 15.57 0.02
N VAL A 82 0.40 15.91 1.07
CA VAL A 82 -0.60 16.98 1.05
C VAL A 82 -0.05 18.16 1.83
N VAL A 83 0.01 19.32 1.18
CA VAL A 83 0.35 20.60 1.82
C VAL A 83 -0.91 21.44 1.87
N GLU A 84 -1.37 21.77 3.08
CA GLU A 84 -2.46 22.71 3.31
C GLU A 84 -1.88 24.11 3.53
N TYR A 85 -2.50 25.10 2.90
CA TYR A 85 -2.05 26.49 2.98
C TYR A 85 -3.23 27.46 2.85
N ASP A 86 -3.03 28.69 3.34
CA ASP A 86 -4.00 29.79 3.30
C ASP A 86 -5.44 29.38 3.69
N ASN A 87 -5.59 28.80 4.88
CA ASN A 87 -6.89 28.44 5.48
C ASN A 87 -7.81 27.61 4.56
N GLY A 88 -7.28 26.49 4.03
CA GLY A 88 -8.10 25.43 3.43
C GLY A 88 -7.75 25.05 1.99
N LYS A 89 -6.77 25.70 1.35
CA LYS A 89 -6.25 25.25 0.04
C LYS A 89 -5.32 24.07 0.25
N GLN A 90 -5.33 23.13 -0.70
CA GLN A 90 -4.46 21.96 -0.66
C GLN A 90 -3.68 21.81 -1.96
N LYS A 91 -2.42 21.39 -1.85
CA LYS A 91 -1.62 20.89 -2.96
C LYS A 91 -1.18 19.47 -2.67
N GLN A 92 -1.57 18.54 -3.54
CA GLN A 92 -1.12 17.16 -3.49
C GLN A 92 0.10 16.96 -4.40
N CYS A 93 1.09 16.23 -3.92
CA CYS A 93 2.34 15.95 -4.63
C CYS A 93 2.60 14.45 -4.60
N ASN A 94 2.54 13.78 -5.75
CA ASN A 94 2.79 12.34 -5.84
C ASN A 94 4.28 12.05 -5.72
N PHE A 95 4.61 10.95 -5.03
CA PHE A 95 5.97 10.45 -4.89
C PHE A 95 6.08 9.05 -5.49
N LYS A 96 7.26 8.74 -6.04
CA LYS A 96 7.59 7.40 -6.52
C LYS A 96 7.99 6.46 -5.38
N HIS A 97 8.70 7.01 -4.40
CA HIS A 97 9.24 6.31 -3.26
C HIS A 97 8.61 6.90 -2.00
N GLU A 98 8.08 6.05 -1.14
CA GLU A 98 7.41 6.47 0.08
C GLU A 98 8.40 7.05 1.09
N GLU A 99 9.61 6.50 1.14
CA GLU A 99 10.69 6.91 2.03
C GLU A 99 11.11 8.37 1.79
N ASP A 100 10.88 8.90 0.58
CA ASP A 100 11.10 10.32 0.29
C ASP A 100 10.09 11.22 1.01
N VAL A 101 8.84 10.78 1.15
CA VAL A 101 7.81 11.50 1.89
C VAL A 101 8.15 11.48 3.38
N ASP A 102 8.55 10.32 3.90
CA ASP A 102 8.89 10.16 5.32
C ASP A 102 10.10 11.01 5.71
N ARG A 103 11.15 10.99 4.89
CA ARG A 103 12.32 11.86 5.10
C ARG A 103 11.98 13.34 5.01
N LEU A 104 11.02 13.72 4.15
CA LEU A 104 10.54 15.09 4.09
C LEU A 104 9.80 15.47 5.36
N LEU A 105 8.85 14.65 5.82
CA LEU A 105 8.07 14.91 7.03
C LEU A 105 8.97 14.98 8.28
N ALA A 106 9.91 14.05 8.44
CA ALA A 106 10.89 14.09 9.54
C ALA A 106 11.76 15.37 9.50
N PHE A 107 12.13 15.82 8.30
CA PHE A 107 12.86 17.07 8.15
C PHE A 107 12.00 18.28 8.52
N VAL A 108 10.71 18.28 8.15
CA VAL A 108 9.77 19.34 8.54
C VAL A 108 9.53 19.33 10.04
N GLU A 109 9.35 18.16 10.66
CA GLU A 109 9.20 18.01 12.11
C GLU A 109 10.34 18.70 12.87
N THR A 110 11.57 18.45 12.42
CA THR A 110 12.79 18.97 13.04
C THR A 110 12.94 20.48 12.84
N ASN A 111 12.62 21.00 11.64
CA ASN A 111 12.93 22.39 11.27
C ASN A 111 11.75 23.35 11.42
N PHE A 112 10.52 22.83 11.45
CA PHE A 112 9.27 23.56 11.53
C PHE A 112 8.27 22.84 12.46
N PRO A 113 8.59 22.68 13.76
CA PRO A 113 7.83 21.84 14.70
C PRO A 113 6.38 22.28 14.93
N ASN A 114 6.05 23.53 14.58
CA ASN A 114 4.70 24.07 14.71
C ASN A 114 3.75 23.67 13.56
N ILE A 115 4.26 23.03 12.50
CA ILE A 115 3.42 22.58 11.38
C ILE A 115 2.96 21.14 11.68
N PRO A 116 1.65 20.89 11.83
CA PRO A 116 1.16 19.54 12.12
C PRO A 116 1.39 18.59 10.95
N LEU A 117 1.75 17.34 11.29
CA LEU A 117 2.18 16.30 10.33
C LEU A 117 1.13 15.24 10.00
N HIS A 118 -0.01 15.30 10.68
CA HIS A 118 -1.16 14.44 10.43
C HIS A 118 -2.25 15.21 9.72
N SER A 119 -3.23 14.54 9.14
CA SER A 119 -4.46 15.20 8.64
C SER A 119 -5.38 15.59 9.81
N VAL A 120 -6.29 16.56 9.60
CA VAL A 120 -7.30 16.93 10.62
C VAL A 120 -8.15 15.72 11.01
N GLU A 121 -8.48 14.87 10.03
CA GLU A 121 -9.24 13.64 10.27
C GLU A 121 -8.43 12.64 11.11
N ALA A 122 -7.13 12.48 10.84
CA ALA A 122 -6.26 11.63 11.63
C ALA A 122 -6.11 12.15 13.07
N GLU A 123 -5.89 13.45 13.26
CA GLU A 123 -5.90 14.05 14.60
C GLU A 123 -7.23 13.88 15.31
N ARG A 124 -8.36 14.04 14.60
CA ARG A 124 -9.69 13.79 15.16
C ARG A 124 -9.85 12.33 15.57
N LYS A 125 -9.43 11.37 14.74
CA LYS A 125 -9.48 9.93 15.05
C LYS A 125 -8.58 9.61 16.25
N LEU A 126 -7.39 10.19 16.32
CA LEU A 126 -6.47 10.02 17.46
C LEU A 126 -7.05 10.65 18.73
N ALA A 127 -7.62 11.86 18.65
CA ALA A 127 -8.25 12.55 19.77
C ALA A 127 -9.53 11.83 20.22
N GLU A 128 -10.33 11.31 19.31
CA GLU A 128 -11.52 10.51 19.62
C GLU A 128 -11.13 9.16 20.22
N LYS A 129 -10.08 8.49 19.70
CA LYS A 129 -9.50 7.29 20.31
C LYS A 129 -9.01 7.59 21.73
N ALA A 130 -8.28 8.69 21.94
CA ALA A 130 -7.82 9.13 23.25
C ALA A 130 -8.98 9.48 24.19
N ARG A 131 -9.99 10.21 23.69
CA ARG A 131 -11.18 10.60 24.46
C ARG A 131 -12.00 9.37 24.85
N ARG A 132 -12.23 8.44 23.92
CA ARG A 132 -12.89 7.15 24.21
C ARG A 132 -12.07 6.32 25.19
N LEU A 133 -10.75 6.28 25.07
CA LEU A 133 -9.89 5.59 26.03
C LEU A 133 -9.94 6.25 27.42
N ALA A 134 -10.01 7.58 27.50
CA ALA A 134 -10.13 8.34 28.74
C ALA A 134 -11.53 8.18 29.36
N GLU A 135 -12.59 8.29 28.55
CA GLU A 135 -13.98 8.02 28.92
C GLU A 135 -14.14 6.57 29.38
N LYS A 136 -13.44 5.59 28.80
CA LYS A 136 -13.43 4.18 29.24
C LYS A 136 -12.57 3.92 30.47
N LYS A 137 -11.56 4.76 30.73
CA LYS A 137 -10.90 4.80 32.04
C LYS A 137 -11.81 5.39 33.12
N TYR A 138 -12.69 6.33 32.76
CA TYR A 138 -13.67 6.95 33.65
C TYR A 138 -14.95 6.10 33.84
N VAL A 139 -15.36 5.41 32.79
CA VAL A 139 -16.45 4.43 32.70
C VAL A 139 -15.79 3.07 32.64
N SER A 140 -15.28 2.58 33.78
CA SER A 140 -14.99 1.16 33.86
C SER A 140 -16.32 0.42 33.66
N ASN A 141 -16.52 -0.12 32.47
CA ASN A 141 -17.03 -1.47 32.22
C ASN A 141 -17.09 -1.68 30.71
N LEU A 142 -15.93 -1.96 30.08
CA LEU A 142 -15.97 -2.98 29.02
C LEU A 142 -16.70 -4.18 29.62
N SER A 143 -17.65 -4.76 28.89
CA SER A 143 -18.30 -5.98 29.37
C SER A 143 -17.23 -7.02 29.70
N ASP A 144 -17.49 -7.86 30.69
CA ASP A 144 -16.52 -8.91 31.03
C ASP A 144 -16.27 -9.84 29.83
N GLU A 145 -17.28 -10.03 28.97
CA GLU A 145 -17.16 -10.68 27.67
C GLU A 145 -16.18 -9.97 26.72
N ALA A 146 -16.23 -8.64 26.61
CA ALA A 146 -15.30 -7.89 25.77
C ALA A 146 -13.87 -7.93 26.32
N LYS A 147 -13.70 -7.90 27.66
CA LYS A 147 -12.38 -8.04 28.30
C LYS A 147 -11.79 -9.43 28.02
N MET A 148 -12.57 -10.49 28.20
CA MET A 148 -12.15 -11.86 27.88
C MET A 148 -11.82 -12.02 26.40
N SER A 149 -12.64 -11.44 25.51
CA SER A 149 -12.41 -11.46 24.06
C SER A 149 -11.09 -10.77 23.69
N ILE A 150 -10.81 -9.59 24.27
CA ILE A 150 -9.53 -8.88 24.08
C ILE A 150 -8.35 -9.73 24.55
N GLN A 151 -8.45 -10.35 25.74
CA GLN A 151 -7.38 -11.22 26.26
C GLN A 151 -7.12 -12.42 25.34
N ASN A 152 -8.18 -13.07 24.83
CA ASN A 152 -8.05 -14.16 23.88
C ASN A 152 -7.35 -13.69 22.59
N LEU A 153 -7.78 -12.56 22.02
CA LEU A 153 -7.16 -11.99 20.81
C LEU A 153 -5.67 -11.66 21.01
N GLU A 154 -5.31 -11.00 22.12
CA GLU A 154 -3.92 -10.65 22.43
C GLU A 154 -3.04 -11.90 22.67
N GLN A 155 -3.60 -12.96 23.26
CA GLN A 155 -2.91 -14.24 23.43
C GLN A 155 -2.72 -14.96 22.08
N ALA A 156 -3.75 -15.00 21.25
CA ALA A 156 -3.70 -15.59 19.91
C ALA A 156 -2.74 -14.83 18.99
N GLU A 157 -2.68 -13.50 19.09
CA GLU A 157 -1.72 -12.67 18.36
C GLU A 157 -0.28 -13.01 18.76
N LYS A 158 0.01 -13.06 20.07
CA LYS A 158 1.32 -13.50 20.58
C LYS A 158 1.65 -14.92 20.15
N TYR A 159 0.66 -15.80 20.07
CA TYR A 159 0.85 -17.16 19.58
C TYR A 159 1.29 -17.16 18.11
N LEU A 160 0.56 -16.47 17.23
CA LEU A 160 0.90 -16.36 15.80
C LEU A 160 2.31 -15.80 15.57
N HIS A 161 2.74 -14.83 16.37
CA HIS A 161 4.10 -14.26 16.27
C HIS A 161 5.23 -15.27 16.46
N ARG A 162 4.98 -16.42 17.11
CA ARG A 162 5.99 -17.49 17.26
C ARG A 162 6.30 -18.22 15.95
N LYS A 163 5.42 -18.11 14.93
CA LYS A 163 5.58 -18.72 13.60
C LYS A 163 5.19 -17.73 12.50
N SER A 164 6.02 -16.69 12.33
CA SER A 164 5.81 -15.64 11.34
C SER A 164 5.59 -16.15 9.91
N ASP A 165 6.33 -17.18 9.53
CA ASP A 165 6.29 -17.71 8.17
C ASP A 165 4.89 -18.21 7.77
N LEU A 166 4.10 -18.72 8.72
CA LEU A 166 2.77 -19.28 8.44
C LEU A 166 1.76 -18.21 8.05
N TYR A 167 1.62 -17.15 8.85
CA TYR A 167 0.66 -16.08 8.52
C TYR A 167 1.13 -15.24 7.32
N MET A 168 2.45 -15.14 7.11
CA MET A 168 3.00 -14.50 5.92
C MET A 168 2.73 -15.31 4.65
N ASP A 169 2.94 -16.64 4.66
CA ASP A 169 2.61 -17.51 3.52
C ASP A 169 1.11 -17.50 3.23
N LEU A 170 0.26 -17.50 4.27
CA LEU A 170 -1.21 -17.39 4.14
C LEU A 170 -1.64 -16.09 3.46
N SER A 171 -1.12 -14.94 3.91
CA SER A 171 -1.42 -13.64 3.29
C SER A 171 -0.93 -13.59 1.83
N GLN A 172 0.28 -14.07 1.58
CA GLN A 172 0.88 -14.07 0.24
C GLN A 172 0.18 -15.02 -0.74
N SER A 173 -0.22 -16.21 -0.29
CA SER A 173 -0.93 -17.18 -1.12
C SER A 173 -2.32 -16.65 -1.51
N ALA A 174 -3.04 -16.03 -0.57
CA ALA A 174 -4.31 -15.36 -0.84
C ALA A 174 -4.13 -14.20 -1.84
N ARG A 175 -3.10 -13.37 -1.67
CA ARG A 175 -2.78 -12.28 -2.61
C ARG A 175 -2.51 -12.81 -4.02
N LYS A 176 -1.70 -13.86 -4.17
CA LYS A 176 -1.38 -14.48 -5.46
C LYS A 176 -2.62 -15.10 -6.12
N LYS A 177 -3.44 -15.84 -5.37
CA LYS A 177 -4.70 -16.40 -5.89
C LYS A 177 -5.63 -15.31 -6.39
N ARG A 178 -5.79 -14.23 -5.63
CA ARG A 178 -6.67 -13.12 -6.02
C ARG A 178 -6.23 -12.44 -7.31
N ILE A 179 -4.92 -12.16 -7.45
CA ILE A 179 -4.36 -11.58 -8.67
C ILE A 179 -4.63 -12.50 -9.86
N TYR A 180 -4.46 -13.81 -9.68
CA TYR A 180 -4.74 -14.78 -10.73
C TYR A 180 -6.22 -14.81 -11.13
N ASP A 181 -7.13 -14.96 -10.16
CA ASP A 181 -8.57 -15.14 -10.39
C ASP A 181 -9.22 -13.94 -11.10
N ARG A 182 -8.60 -12.75 -11.01
CA ARG A 182 -9.08 -11.52 -11.64
C ARG A 182 -8.25 -11.07 -12.84
N SER A 183 -7.14 -11.75 -13.14
CA SER A 183 -6.37 -11.54 -14.36
C SER A 183 -7.12 -12.11 -15.56
N ASN A 184 -7.17 -11.38 -16.68
CA ASN A 184 -7.78 -11.90 -17.90
C ASN A 184 -6.88 -13.02 -18.47
N PRO A 185 -7.39 -14.27 -18.62
CA PRO A 185 -6.61 -15.39 -19.16
C PRO A 185 -5.99 -15.13 -20.52
N ALA A 186 -6.62 -14.27 -21.35
CA ALA A 186 -6.13 -13.93 -22.68
C ALA A 186 -4.72 -13.31 -22.64
N TYR A 187 -4.38 -12.52 -21.61
CA TYR A 187 -3.04 -11.92 -21.51
C TYR A 187 -1.93 -12.97 -21.44
N LYS A 188 -2.19 -14.14 -20.83
CA LYS A 188 -1.19 -15.22 -20.73
C LYS A 188 -0.97 -15.89 -22.07
N TRP A 189 -2.04 -16.08 -22.84
CA TRP A 189 -1.97 -16.64 -24.19
C TRP A 189 -1.32 -15.67 -25.17
N VAL A 190 -1.63 -14.37 -25.07
CA VAL A 190 -0.95 -13.32 -25.84
C VAL A 190 0.53 -13.26 -25.49
N ALA A 191 0.90 -13.27 -24.21
CA ALA A 191 2.28 -13.32 -23.77
C ALA A 191 3.02 -14.56 -24.30
N LEU A 192 2.36 -15.74 -24.25
CA LEU A 192 2.90 -16.97 -24.80
C LEU A 192 3.12 -16.88 -26.31
N ALA A 193 2.13 -16.39 -27.07
CA ALA A 193 2.22 -16.23 -28.51
C ALA A 193 3.36 -15.28 -28.92
N ILE A 194 3.48 -14.13 -28.24
CA ILE A 194 4.58 -13.18 -28.47
C ILE A 194 5.93 -13.83 -28.14
N THR A 195 6.01 -14.62 -27.08
CA THR A 195 7.26 -15.32 -26.72
C THR A 195 7.64 -16.36 -27.77
N VAL A 196 6.68 -17.14 -28.29
CA VAL A 196 6.92 -18.13 -29.36
C VAL A 196 7.36 -17.43 -30.66
N MET A 197 6.68 -16.36 -31.06
CA MET A 197 7.07 -15.55 -32.23
C MET A 197 8.44 -14.90 -32.03
N GLY A 198 8.73 -14.40 -30.83
CA GLY A 198 10.04 -13.84 -30.46
C GLY A 198 11.16 -14.87 -30.56
N SER A 199 10.95 -16.08 -30.06
CA SER A 199 11.90 -17.19 -30.23
C SER A 199 12.12 -17.56 -31.69
N GLY A 200 11.07 -17.57 -32.51
CA GLY A 200 11.17 -17.78 -33.96
C GLY A 200 11.97 -16.68 -34.66
N ALA A 201 11.68 -15.41 -34.35
CA ALA A 201 12.41 -14.26 -34.86
C ALA A 201 13.89 -14.29 -34.44
N PHE A 202 14.18 -14.67 -33.19
CA PHE A 202 15.55 -14.85 -32.71
C PHE A 202 16.30 -15.91 -33.51
N ALA A 203 15.71 -17.11 -33.67
CA ALA A 203 16.31 -18.19 -34.45
C ALA A 203 16.54 -17.79 -35.92
N TYR A 204 15.56 -17.13 -36.54
CA TYR A 204 15.70 -16.60 -37.89
C TYR A 204 16.79 -15.53 -37.98
N GLY A 205 16.87 -14.62 -37.01
CA GLY A 205 17.91 -13.59 -36.96
C GLY A 205 19.31 -14.18 -36.88
N VAL A 206 19.51 -15.22 -36.05
CA VAL A 206 20.78 -15.98 -35.98
C VAL A 206 21.11 -16.62 -37.33
N TYR A 207 20.16 -17.32 -37.95
CA TYR A 207 20.35 -17.94 -39.27
C TYR A 207 20.67 -16.91 -40.37
N SER A 208 19.96 -15.79 -40.38
CA SER A 208 20.11 -14.71 -41.35
C SER A 208 21.48 -14.03 -41.24
N LEU A 209 22.02 -13.89 -40.02
CA LEU A 209 23.38 -13.39 -39.82
C LEU A 209 24.45 -14.38 -40.31
N ILE A 210 24.25 -15.68 -40.09
CA ILE A 210 25.16 -16.74 -40.60
C ILE A 210 25.17 -16.77 -42.13
N THR A 211 24.03 -16.50 -42.77
CA THR A 211 23.86 -16.51 -44.24
C THR A 211 24.12 -15.14 -44.90
N HIS A 212 24.62 -14.15 -44.14
CA HIS A 212 24.90 -12.78 -44.61
C HIS A 212 23.70 -12.05 -45.24
N ALA A 213 22.47 -12.38 -44.81
CA ALA A 213 21.28 -11.66 -45.23
C ALA A 213 21.11 -10.35 -44.43
N GLY A 214 20.92 -9.23 -45.13
CA GLY A 214 21.07 -7.87 -44.57
C GLY A 214 20.10 -7.45 -43.45
N PHE A 215 19.03 -8.21 -43.20
CA PHE A 215 18.02 -7.88 -42.18
C PHE A 215 18.12 -8.72 -40.89
N GLY A 216 19.07 -9.66 -40.78
CA GLY A 216 19.14 -10.61 -39.66
C GLY A 216 19.29 -9.98 -38.28
N ILE A 217 19.97 -8.83 -38.18
CA ILE A 217 20.20 -8.14 -36.91
C ILE A 217 18.91 -7.63 -36.27
N TYR A 218 17.93 -7.18 -37.06
CA TYR A 218 16.66 -6.67 -36.53
C TYR A 218 15.80 -7.80 -35.95
N PHE A 219 15.73 -8.94 -36.64
CA PHE A 219 15.03 -10.13 -36.15
C PHE A 219 15.68 -10.70 -34.90
N LEU A 220 17.01 -10.72 -34.84
CA LEU A 220 17.75 -11.16 -33.65
C LEU A 220 17.44 -10.26 -32.45
N LEU A 221 17.57 -8.94 -32.59
CA LEU A 221 17.34 -7.98 -31.50
C LEU A 221 15.89 -7.96 -31.06
N PHE A 222 14.93 -8.01 -32.00
CA PHE A 222 13.51 -8.05 -31.68
C PHE A 222 13.13 -9.35 -30.95
N GLY A 223 13.62 -10.49 -31.43
CA GLY A 223 13.37 -11.79 -30.80
C GLY A 223 13.94 -11.85 -29.37
N LEU A 224 15.16 -11.33 -29.19
CA LEU A 224 15.80 -11.25 -27.87
C LEU A 224 15.02 -10.31 -26.94
N ALA A 225 14.61 -9.13 -27.41
CA ALA A 225 13.77 -8.21 -26.63
C ALA A 225 12.42 -8.84 -26.21
N ALA A 226 11.76 -9.57 -27.11
CA ALA A 226 10.52 -10.28 -26.82
C ALA A 226 10.73 -11.37 -25.74
N ILE A 227 11.77 -12.21 -25.87
CA ILE A 227 12.09 -13.24 -24.88
C ILE A 227 12.36 -12.59 -23.51
N PHE A 228 13.20 -11.55 -23.45
CA PHE A 228 13.55 -10.89 -22.18
C PHE A 228 12.35 -10.22 -21.51
N LEU A 229 11.46 -9.59 -22.29
CA LEU A 229 10.28 -8.92 -21.76
C LEU A 229 9.34 -9.90 -21.03
N PHE A 230 9.15 -11.10 -21.55
CA PHE A 230 8.20 -12.08 -21.01
C PHE A 230 8.83 -13.13 -20.09
N ALA A 231 10.15 -13.31 -20.10
CA ALA A 231 10.87 -14.18 -19.17
C ALA A 231 10.81 -13.67 -17.71
N GLY A 232 10.88 -12.35 -17.49
CA GLY A 232 10.90 -11.76 -16.15
C GLY A 232 9.53 -11.46 -15.53
N ALA A 233 8.47 -11.38 -16.35
CA ALA A 233 7.20 -10.81 -15.91
C ALA A 233 6.21 -11.82 -15.28
N ASN A 234 6.59 -13.09 -15.04
CA ASN A 234 5.71 -14.14 -14.50
C ASN A 234 4.32 -14.20 -15.20
N VAL A 235 4.28 -13.82 -16.47
CA VAL A 235 3.06 -13.69 -17.29
C VAL A 235 2.80 -14.95 -18.11
N LEU A 236 3.83 -15.78 -18.28
CA LEU A 236 3.70 -17.06 -18.95
C LEU A 236 2.93 -18.07 -18.07
N PRO A 237 2.09 -18.93 -18.66
CA PRO A 237 1.50 -20.06 -17.97
C PRO A 237 2.62 -21.05 -17.63
N THR A 238 3.01 -21.11 -16.36
CA THR A 238 4.03 -22.05 -15.86
C THR A 238 3.42 -23.03 -14.85
N SER A 239 4.16 -24.07 -14.48
CA SER A 239 3.75 -25.03 -13.45
C SER A 239 3.46 -24.37 -12.10
N LYS A 240 4.09 -23.21 -11.81
CA LYS A 240 3.90 -22.41 -10.60
C LYS A 240 2.99 -21.18 -10.79
N ASN A 241 2.44 -20.98 -11.98
CA ASN A 241 1.58 -19.83 -12.33
C ASN A 241 0.30 -20.26 -13.08
N ASN A 242 -0.32 -21.34 -12.59
CA ASN A 242 -1.62 -21.84 -13.06
C ASN A 242 -2.63 -21.93 -11.90
N ARG A 243 -3.91 -22.02 -12.26
CA ARG A 243 -5.03 -22.04 -11.31
C ARG A 243 -4.87 -23.14 -10.26
N LYS A 244 -4.61 -24.38 -10.70
CA LYS A 244 -4.51 -25.55 -9.84
C LYS A 244 -3.39 -25.39 -8.80
N TYR A 245 -2.22 -24.92 -9.22
CA TYR A 245 -1.10 -24.67 -8.33
C TYR A 245 -1.42 -23.61 -7.27
N LEU A 246 -2.05 -22.50 -7.67
CA LEU A 246 -2.37 -21.42 -6.73
C LEU A 246 -3.51 -21.78 -5.77
N GLU A 247 -4.52 -22.52 -6.25
CA GLU A 247 -5.58 -23.08 -5.39
C GLU A 247 -4.99 -24.07 -4.38
N GLN A 248 -4.10 -24.97 -4.83
CA GLN A 248 -3.43 -25.91 -3.95
C GLN A 248 -2.54 -25.18 -2.94
N LYS A 249 -1.74 -24.20 -3.37
CA LYS A 249 -0.85 -23.43 -2.48
C LYS A 249 -1.63 -22.66 -1.40
N LEU A 250 -2.77 -22.07 -1.74
CA LEU A 250 -3.64 -21.45 -0.73
C LEU A 250 -4.19 -22.50 0.23
N LYS A 251 -4.72 -23.61 -0.29
CA LYS A 251 -5.24 -24.71 0.53
C LYS A 251 -4.19 -25.24 1.50
N ASP A 252 -2.96 -25.45 1.03
CA ASP A 252 -1.84 -25.90 1.85
C ASP A 252 -1.50 -24.89 2.94
N SER A 253 -1.48 -23.59 2.63
CA SER A 253 -1.23 -22.54 3.63
C SER A 253 -2.35 -22.45 4.69
N ILE A 254 -3.61 -22.66 4.30
CA ILE A 254 -4.74 -22.73 5.24
C ILE A 254 -4.61 -23.97 6.12
N ASN A 255 -4.32 -25.14 5.53
CA ASN A 255 -4.14 -26.38 6.29
C ASN A 255 -2.97 -26.32 7.26
N ALA A 256 -1.84 -25.71 6.86
CA ALA A 256 -0.69 -25.50 7.72
C ALA A 256 -1.03 -24.56 8.89
N MET A 257 -1.78 -23.49 8.63
CA MET A 257 -2.28 -22.60 9.67
C MET A 257 -3.26 -23.32 10.59
N GLU A 258 -4.21 -24.09 10.06
CA GLU A 258 -5.18 -24.90 10.82
C GLU A 258 -4.46 -25.86 11.78
N HIS A 259 -3.50 -26.64 11.26
CA HIS A 259 -2.70 -27.55 12.08
C HIS A 259 -1.91 -26.81 13.17
N TYR A 260 -1.41 -25.61 12.86
CA TYR A 260 -0.68 -24.81 13.83
C TYR A 260 -1.59 -24.28 14.95
N ILE A 261 -2.74 -23.70 14.61
CA ILE A 261 -3.66 -23.12 15.59
C ILE A 261 -4.44 -24.17 16.39
N GLN A 262 -4.52 -25.43 15.92
CA GLN A 262 -5.14 -26.53 16.68
C GLN A 262 -4.51 -26.73 18.07
N SER A 263 -3.23 -26.40 18.23
CA SER A 263 -2.54 -26.48 19.52
C SER A 263 -2.83 -25.27 20.44
N CYS A 264 -3.58 -24.29 19.95
CA CYS A 264 -4.06 -23.14 20.71
C CYS A 264 -5.58 -23.33 20.93
N PRO A 265 -6.00 -23.71 22.14
CA PRO A 265 -7.43 -23.82 22.47
C PRO A 265 -8.18 -22.52 22.16
N ASP A 266 -9.41 -22.65 21.68
CA ASP A 266 -10.35 -21.54 21.46
C ASP A 266 -9.79 -20.38 20.61
N PHE A 267 -9.02 -20.70 19.58
CA PHE A 267 -8.44 -19.71 18.68
C PHE A 267 -9.54 -18.81 18.06
N PRO A 268 -9.39 -17.47 18.11
CA PRO A 268 -10.52 -16.53 17.99
C PRO A 268 -11.09 -16.35 16.58
N VAL A 269 -10.42 -16.88 15.54
CA VAL A 269 -10.83 -16.77 14.14
C VAL A 269 -10.52 -18.06 13.38
N PRO A 270 -11.24 -18.37 12.28
CA PRO A 270 -10.88 -19.49 11.42
C PRO A 270 -9.45 -19.36 10.86
N ALA A 271 -8.79 -20.48 10.54
CA ALA A 271 -7.40 -20.49 10.06
C ALA A 271 -7.16 -19.57 8.84
N TYR A 272 -8.14 -19.44 7.94
CA TYR A 272 -8.04 -18.56 6.77
C TYR A 272 -8.08 -17.05 7.09
N TYR A 273 -8.38 -16.66 8.34
CA TYR A 273 -8.24 -15.29 8.85
C TYR A 273 -7.19 -15.17 9.97
N ALA A 274 -6.46 -16.24 10.30
CA ALA A 274 -5.48 -16.25 11.38
C ALA A 274 -4.21 -15.47 10.99
N HIS A 275 -4.26 -14.15 11.15
CA HIS A 275 -3.17 -13.23 10.89
C HIS A 275 -3.10 -12.17 12.01
N PRO A 276 -1.92 -11.79 12.53
CA PRO A 276 -1.80 -10.85 13.65
C PRO A 276 -2.58 -9.55 13.45
N VAL A 277 -2.48 -8.94 12.26
CA VAL A 277 -3.23 -7.72 11.91
C VAL A 277 -4.76 -7.89 12.00
N VAL A 278 -5.31 -9.08 11.72
CA VAL A 278 -6.75 -9.34 11.91
C VAL A 278 -7.10 -9.24 13.39
N LEU A 279 -6.30 -9.88 14.24
CA LEU A 279 -6.51 -9.91 15.69
C LEU A 279 -6.29 -8.54 16.34
N LYS A 280 -5.28 -7.79 15.88
CA LYS A 280 -5.03 -6.40 16.27
C LYS A 280 -6.26 -5.54 15.98
N ARG A 281 -6.78 -5.56 14.75
CA ARG A 281 -7.95 -4.74 14.37
C ARG A 281 -9.23 -5.17 15.10
N MET A 282 -9.45 -6.46 15.33
CA MET A 282 -10.57 -6.94 16.17
C MET A 282 -10.43 -6.45 17.62
N THR A 283 -9.22 -6.47 18.17
CA THR A 283 -8.90 -5.95 19.50
C THR A 283 -9.20 -4.45 19.58
N GLU A 284 -8.82 -3.67 18.56
CA GLU A 284 -9.13 -2.25 18.49
C GLU A 284 -10.64 -1.98 18.40
N ILE A 285 -11.38 -2.75 17.60
CA ILE A 285 -12.84 -2.66 17.49
C ILE A 285 -13.53 -2.88 18.86
N LEU A 286 -13.09 -3.88 19.63
CA LEU A 286 -13.58 -4.14 20.99
C LEU A 286 -13.18 -3.02 21.96
N LYS A 287 -11.91 -2.60 21.92
CA LYS A 287 -11.41 -1.46 22.73
C LYS A 287 -12.11 -0.16 22.39
N GLU A 288 -12.63 0.00 21.17
CA GLU A 288 -13.45 1.12 20.71
C GLU A 288 -14.92 0.96 21.08
N GLY A 289 -15.37 -0.23 21.50
CA GLY A 289 -16.76 -0.49 21.90
C GLY A 289 -17.70 -0.56 20.70
N ARG A 290 -17.15 -0.85 19.52
CA ARG A 290 -17.92 -1.07 18.28
C ARG A 290 -18.45 -2.51 18.20
N ALA A 291 -18.02 -3.36 19.12
CA ALA A 291 -18.40 -4.76 19.28
C ALA A 291 -18.29 -5.16 20.76
N GLU A 292 -18.97 -6.23 21.15
CA GLU A 292 -18.97 -6.76 22.53
C GLU A 292 -18.27 -8.12 22.65
N ASN A 293 -18.09 -8.83 21.54
CA ASN A 293 -17.50 -10.17 21.51
C ASN A 293 -16.75 -10.46 20.20
N LEU A 294 -16.09 -11.62 20.13
CA LEU A 294 -15.26 -12.03 18.99
C LEU A 294 -16.03 -12.03 17.66
N GLU A 295 -17.26 -12.55 17.65
CA GLU A 295 -18.08 -12.65 16.44
C GLU A 295 -18.45 -11.25 15.90
N SER A 296 -19.00 -10.40 16.76
CA SER A 296 -19.36 -9.03 16.40
C SER A 296 -18.13 -8.22 15.97
N ALA A 297 -16.98 -8.42 16.61
CA ALA A 297 -15.73 -7.76 16.22
C ALA A 297 -15.27 -8.16 14.82
N LEU A 298 -15.35 -9.44 14.48
CA LEU A 298 -15.03 -9.94 13.14
C LEU A 298 -16.00 -9.38 12.08
N GLN A 299 -17.30 -9.28 12.40
CA GLN A 299 -18.30 -8.70 11.48
C GLN A 299 -18.04 -7.22 11.20
N VAL A 300 -17.72 -6.44 12.24
CA VAL A 300 -17.33 -5.03 12.08
C VAL A 300 -16.07 -4.91 11.23
N LEU A 301 -15.06 -5.76 11.45
CA LEU A 301 -13.85 -5.78 10.63
C LEU A 301 -14.17 -6.08 9.15
N LYS A 302 -15.06 -7.05 8.88
CA LYS A 302 -15.52 -7.35 7.52
C LYS A 302 -16.17 -6.12 6.87
N GLN A 303 -17.00 -5.38 7.59
CA GLN A 303 -17.65 -4.15 7.09
C GLN A 303 -16.63 -3.05 6.79
N ASP A 304 -15.68 -2.80 7.70
CA ASP A 304 -14.61 -1.80 7.51
C ASP A 304 -13.77 -2.13 6.27
N LEU A 305 -13.39 -3.40 6.12
CA LEU A 305 -12.64 -3.86 4.96
C LEU A 305 -13.44 -3.74 3.65
N LYS A 306 -14.79 -3.87 3.67
CA LYS A 306 -15.63 -3.66 2.47
C LYS A 306 -15.74 -2.18 2.10
N ALA A 307 -15.78 -1.27 3.08
CA ALA A 307 -15.90 0.17 2.85
C ALA A 307 -14.66 0.76 2.14
N LEU A 308 -13.48 0.21 2.43
CA LEU A 308 -12.24 0.61 1.77
C LEU A 308 -12.27 0.23 0.29
N ASN A 309 -12.23 1.21 -0.61
CA ASN A 309 -12.17 1.01 -2.06
C ASN A 309 -11.08 1.91 -2.70
N SER A 310 -10.90 1.84 -4.02
CA SER A 310 -9.83 2.57 -4.71
C SER A 310 -9.94 4.09 -4.64
N ASN A 311 -11.09 4.62 -4.25
CA ASN A 311 -11.31 6.05 -4.09
C ASN A 311 -11.10 6.50 -2.64
N VAL A 312 -10.90 5.54 -1.72
CA VAL A 312 -10.62 5.84 -0.31
C VAL A 312 -9.12 6.02 -0.16
N VAL A 313 -8.78 7.11 0.53
CA VAL A 313 -7.42 7.43 0.90
C VAL A 313 -7.31 7.29 2.40
N VAL A 314 -6.25 6.63 2.84
CA VAL A 314 -6.00 6.35 4.25
C VAL A 314 -4.60 6.82 4.64
N GLU A 315 -4.37 6.86 5.94
CA GLU A 315 -3.03 6.98 6.51
C GLU A 315 -2.23 5.69 6.22
N GLN A 316 -0.90 5.78 6.32
CA GLN A 316 -0.02 4.65 5.99
C GLN A 316 -0.27 3.41 6.86
N GLU A 317 -0.37 3.58 8.18
CA GLU A 317 -0.55 2.44 9.09
C GLU A 317 -1.81 1.64 8.71
N GLU A 318 -2.91 2.35 8.44
CA GLU A 318 -4.16 1.72 7.99
C GLU A 318 -3.99 1.06 6.62
N TYR A 319 -3.25 1.67 5.70
CA TYR A 319 -2.94 1.06 4.40
C TYR A 319 -2.19 -0.28 4.57
N ASP A 320 -1.11 -0.29 5.35
CA ASP A 320 -0.24 -1.46 5.52
C ASP A 320 -1.00 -2.64 6.11
N GLU A 321 -1.83 -2.37 7.12
CA GLU A 321 -2.71 -3.36 7.71
C GLU A 321 -3.71 -3.93 6.68
N VAL A 322 -4.35 -3.05 5.92
CA VAL A 322 -5.35 -3.45 4.93
C VAL A 322 -4.73 -4.30 3.83
N VAL A 323 -3.55 -3.93 3.33
CA VAL A 323 -2.85 -4.73 2.31
C VAL A 323 -2.45 -6.10 2.83
N ALA A 324 -2.08 -6.20 4.11
CA ALA A 324 -1.71 -7.47 4.73
C ALA A 324 -2.88 -8.46 4.77
N ILE A 325 -4.11 -8.01 5.06
CA ILE A 325 -5.22 -8.95 5.37
C ILE A 325 -6.31 -9.00 4.30
N LYS A 326 -6.53 -7.93 3.53
CA LYS A 326 -7.72 -7.79 2.69
C LYS A 326 -7.85 -8.85 1.60
N SER A 327 -6.73 -9.33 1.06
CA SER A 327 -6.76 -10.41 0.07
C SER A 327 -7.31 -11.72 0.66
N MET A 328 -7.06 -12.00 1.94
CA MET A 328 -7.57 -13.19 2.63
C MET A 328 -9.10 -13.15 2.71
N PHE A 329 -9.67 -12.00 3.11
CA PHE A 329 -11.13 -11.80 3.14
C PHE A 329 -11.77 -11.90 1.75
N LEU A 330 -11.13 -11.33 0.73
CA LEU A 330 -11.70 -11.30 -0.62
C LEU A 330 -11.68 -12.66 -1.31
N VAL A 331 -10.64 -13.47 -1.09
CA VAL A 331 -10.57 -14.83 -1.64
C VAL A 331 -11.54 -15.78 -0.93
N MET A 332 -11.79 -15.53 0.36
CA MET A 332 -12.78 -16.26 1.15
C MET A 332 -14.19 -15.67 1.04
N ASP A 333 -14.41 -14.68 0.19
CA ASP A 333 -15.70 -14.00 -0.02
C ASP A 333 -16.37 -13.50 1.27
N TYR A 334 -15.56 -13.03 2.22
CA TYR A 334 -16.02 -12.59 3.55
C TYR A 334 -16.88 -13.62 4.30
N LYS A 335 -16.70 -14.93 4.01
CA LYS A 335 -17.22 -16.07 4.78
C LYS A 335 -17.15 -15.79 6.27
#